data_AF-A0A6P0MIF6-F1
#
_entry.id   AF-A0A6P0MIF6-F1
#
_cell.length_a   1.000
_cell.length_b   1.000
_cell.length_c   1.000
_cell.angle_alpha   90.00
_cell.angle_beta   90.00
_cell.angle_gamma   90.00
#
_symmetry.space_group_name_H-M   'P 1'
#
loop_
_entity.id
_entity.type
_entity.pdbx_description
1 polymer ?
#
loop_
_entity_poly.entity_id
_entity_poly.type
_entity_poly.pdbx_seq_one_letter_code
_entity_poly.pdbx_strand_id
1 'polypeptide(L)' 'MEVVSESTQTTDYRSKRSEYAVLEIPEYWIVDPLQEVVTVCTLVEGFYDGVEFRGKEPIISPTFPELELSAELILAT' A
#
# COMPACT_ATOMS: atom_id res chain seq x y z
N MET A 1 -0.14 7.12 -2.12
CA MET A 1 0.87 6.35 -1.39
C MET A 1 1.16 7.08 -0.10
N GLU A 2 1.23 6.37 1.02
CA GLU A 2 1.58 6.90 2.33
C GLU A 2 2.71 6.07 2.93
N VAL A 3 3.59 6.71 3.69
CA VAL A 3 4.72 6.05 4.37
C VAL A 3 4.46 6.08 5.86
N VAL A 4 4.39 4.90 6.47
CA VAL A 4 4.09 4.72 7.89
C VAL A 4 5.28 5.16 8.73
N SER A 5 4.94 5.83 9.83
CA SER A 5 5.84 6.12 10.95
C SER A 5 5.19 5.67 12.26
N GLU A 6 5.98 5.63 13.35
CA GLU A 6 5.48 5.17 14.65
C GLU A 6 4.23 5.93 15.14
N SER A 7 4.10 7.21 14.80
CA SER A 7 2.96 8.06 15.19
C SER A 7 1.76 8.00 14.24
N THR A 8 1.90 7.40 13.06
CA THR A 8 0.89 7.43 11.98
C THR A 8 0.30 6.08 11.63
N GLN A 9 0.89 4.98 12.13
CA GLN A 9 0.45 3.60 11.87
C GLN A 9 -1.07 3.39 11.99
N THR A 10 -1.71 3.87 13.05
CA THR A 10 -3.17 3.72 13.21
C THR A 10 -3.97 4.44 12.11
N THR A 11 -3.51 5.62 11.70
CA THR A 11 -4.19 6.46 10.70
C THR A 11 -4.03 5.89 9.29
N ASP A 12 -2.83 5.44 8.93
CA ASP A 12 -2.51 4.97 7.58
C ASP A 12 -3.12 3.59 7.29
N TYR A 13 -3.19 2.71 8.29
CA TYR A 13 -3.81 1.40 8.15
C TYR A 13 -5.34 1.41 8.33
N ARG A 14 -5.93 2.40 9.03
CA ARG A 14 -7.37 2.38 9.37
C ARG A 14 -8.15 3.57 8.83
N SER A 15 -7.86 4.79 9.27
CA SER A 15 -8.70 5.96 8.96
C SER A 15 -8.64 6.33 7.47
N LYS A 16 -7.42 6.46 6.91
CA LYS A 16 -7.24 6.88 5.50
C LYS A 16 -7.82 5.87 4.50
N ARG A 17 -7.75 4.57 4.80
CA ARG A 17 -8.33 3.52 3.93
C ARG A 17 -9.82 3.73 3.72
N SER A 18 -10.55 4.08 4.77
CA SER A 18 -12.00 4.30 4.67
C SER A 18 -12.31 5.60 3.92
N GLU A 19 -11.56 6.67 4.19
CA GLU A 19 -11.72 7.95 3.50
C GLU A 19 -11.44 7.83 1.99
N TYR A 20 -10.37 7.14 1.61
CA TYR A 20 -10.02 6.96 0.20
C TYR A 20 -10.96 6.01 -0.55
N ALA A 21 -11.55 5.04 0.15
CA ALA A 21 -12.57 4.17 -0.44
C ALA A 21 -13.84 4.97 -0.77
N VAL A 22 -14.25 5.89 0.10
CA VAL A 22 -15.38 6.82 -0.16
C VAL A 22 -15.11 7.72 -1.36
N LEU A 23 -13.84 8.07 -1.60
CA LEU A 23 -13.41 8.87 -2.75
C LEU A 23 -13.17 8.04 -4.02
N GLU A 24 -13.47 6.74 -4.01
CA GLU A 24 -13.32 5.81 -5.14
C GLU A 24 -11.90 5.77 -5.72
N ILE A 25 -10.87 5.95 -4.88
CA ILE A 25 -9.49 5.82 -5.35
C ILE A 25 -9.23 4.33 -5.64
N PRO A 26 -8.90 3.94 -6.88
CA PRO A 26 -8.86 2.52 -7.27
C PRO A 26 -7.74 1.75 -6.58
N GLU A 27 -6.63 2.44 -6.24
CA GLU A 27 -5.44 1.81 -5.67
C GLU A 27 -4.75 2.72 -4.66
N TYR A 28 -4.39 2.16 -3.50
CA TYR A 28 -3.75 2.88 -2.40
C TYR A 28 -2.59 2.07 -1.81
N TRP A 29 -1.41 2.69 -1.74
CA TRP A 29 -0.19 2.03 -1.29
C TRP A 29 0.19 2.50 0.11
N ILE A 30 0.46 1.54 0.98
CA ILE A 30 0.99 1.75 2.33
C ILE A 30 2.41 1.19 2.35
N VAL A 31 3.40 2.04 2.56
CA VAL A 31 4.81 1.64 2.69
C VAL A 31 5.16 1.70 4.17
N ASP A 32 5.55 0.57 4.76
CA ASP A 32 5.85 0.46 6.19
C ASP A 32 7.30 0.03 6.40
N PRO A 33 8.24 1.00 6.58
CA PRO A 33 9.64 0.71 6.82
C PRO A 33 9.89 0.02 8.17
N LEU A 34 8.99 0.18 9.14
CA LEU A 34 9.16 -0.43 10.47
C LEU A 34 8.94 -1.94 10.41
N GLN A 35 8.07 -2.39 9.50
CA GLN A 35 7.76 -3.79 9.28
C GLN A 35 8.36 -4.36 7.98
N GLU A 36 9.13 -3.57 7.25
CA GLU A 36 9.72 -3.91 5.95
C GLU A 36 8.69 -4.50 4.96
N VAL A 37 7.53 -3.85 4.85
CA VAL A 37 6.43 -4.29 4.00
C VAL A 37 5.86 -3.16 3.16
N VAL A 38 5.42 -3.50 1.95
CA VAL A 38 4.59 -2.63 1.12
C VAL A 38 3.24 -3.31 0.93
N THR A 39 2.15 -2.62 1.27
CA THR A 39 0.78 -3.12 1.06
C THR A 39 0.14 -2.36 -0.09
N VAL A 40 -0.28 -3.08 -1.14
CA VAL A 40 -1.11 -2.53 -2.22
C VAL A 40 -2.56 -2.82 -1.90
N CYS A 41 -3.35 -1.76 -1.77
CA CYS A 41 -4.77 -1.82 -1.50
C CYS A 41 -5.53 -1.59 -2.81
N THR A 42 -6.33 -2.55 -3.26
CA THR A 42 -7.18 -2.43 -4.45
C THR A 42 -8.63 -2.24 -4.02
N LEU A 43 -9.32 -1.26 -4.58
CA LEU A 43 -10.71 -1.00 -4.27
C LEU A 43 -11.62 -2.02 -4.97
N VAL A 44 -12.36 -2.80 -4.19
CA VAL A 44 -13.31 -3.83 -4.65
C VAL A 44 -14.64 -3.60 -3.93
N GLU A 45 -15.69 -3.33 -4.70
CA GLU A 45 -17.06 -3.14 -4.17
C GLU A 45 -17.16 -2.12 -3.01
N GLY A 46 -16.37 -1.05 -3.06
CA GLY A 46 -16.36 0.03 -2.06
C GLY A 46 -15.48 -0.24 -0.83
N PHE A 47 -14.72 -1.34 -0.81
CA PHE A 47 -13.77 -1.68 0.25
C PHE A 47 -12.40 -1.99 -0.33
N TYR A 48 -11.34 -1.70 0.42
CA TYR A 48 -10.00 -2.06 0.00
C TYR A 48 -9.66 -3.49 0.40
N ASP A 49 -9.27 -4.30 -0.60
CA ASP A 49 -8.53 -5.54 -0.38
C ASP A 49 -7.02 -5.26 -0.40
N GLY A 50 -6.26 -5.81 0.54
CA GLY A 50 -4.85 -5.50 0.74
C GLY A 50 -3.95 -6.69 0.51
N VAL A 51 -2.94 -6.53 -0.33
CA VAL A 51 -1.89 -7.52 -0.54
C VAL A 51 -0.56 -6.96 -0.06
N GLU A 52 0.08 -7.68 0.86
CA GLU A 52 1.42 -7.37 1.37
C GLU A 52 2.49 -7.98 0.46
N PHE A 53 3.56 -7.21 0.24
CA PHE A 53 4.75 -7.63 -0.50
C PHE A 53 5.99 -7.33 0.34
N ARG A 54 6.95 -8.27 0.35
CA ARG A 54 8.17 -8.19 1.16
C ARG A 54 9.40 -8.52 0.33
N GLY A 55 10.55 -7.95 0.71
CA GLY A 55 11.84 -8.22 0.06
C GLY A 55 11.79 -8.06 -1.47
N LYS A 56 12.17 -9.12 -2.19
CA LYS A 56 12.26 -9.15 -3.68
C LYS A 56 10.97 -9.57 -4.36
N GLU A 57 9.88 -9.77 -3.63
CA GLU A 57 8.60 -10.11 -4.24
C GLU A 57 8.17 -9.01 -5.22
N PRO A 58 7.84 -9.36 -6.47
CA PRO A 58 7.38 -8.38 -7.44
C PRO A 58 6.02 -7.86 -7.02
N ILE A 59 5.90 -6.55 -6.90
CA ILE A 59 4.65 -5.91 -6.53
C ILE A 59 3.71 -5.91 -7.74
N ILE A 60 2.49 -6.41 -7.53
CA ILE A 60 1.45 -6.42 -8.55
C ILE A 60 0.54 -5.21 -8.34
N SER A 61 0.52 -4.31 -9.32
CA SER A 61 -0.36 -3.14 -9.37
C SER A 61 -1.36 -3.28 -10.51
N PRO A 62 -2.66 -3.42 -10.22
CA PRO A 62 -3.70 -3.36 -11.24
C PRO A 62 -3.71 -2.03 -12.02
N THR A 63 -3.32 -0.93 -11.38
CA THR A 63 -3.31 0.41 -12.00
C THR A 63 -2.09 0.62 -12.89
N PHE A 64 -0.95 0.03 -12.55
CA PHE A 64 0.31 0.12 -13.29
C PHE A 64 0.87 -1.29 -13.56
N PRO A 65 0.31 -2.05 -14.52
CA PRO A 65 0.68 -3.45 -14.75
C PRO A 65 2.13 -3.67 -15.22
N GLU A 66 2.75 -2.64 -15.79
CA GLU A 66 4.15 -2.67 -16.28
C GLU A 66 5.15 -2.21 -15.21
N LEU A 67 4.70 -1.93 -13.99
CA LEU A 67 5.55 -1.47 -12.90
C LEU A 67 6.41 -2.61 -12.36
N GLU A 68 7.72 -2.53 -12.60
CA GLU A 68 8.70 -3.50 -12.08
C GLU A 68 9.32 -2.99 -10.78
N LEU A 69 8.65 -3.20 -9.64
CA LEU A 69 9.14 -2.85 -8.31
C LEU A 69 9.06 -4.04 -7.34
N SER A 70 9.90 -4.01 -6.30
CA SER A 70 9.80 -4.86 -5.12
C SER A 70 9.78 -4.01 -3.85
N ALA A 71 9.34 -4.60 -2.74
CA ALA A 71 9.32 -3.90 -1.45
C ALA A 71 10.74 -3.47 -1.02
N GLU A 72 11.74 -4.32 -1.24
CA GLU A 72 13.17 -4.00 -0.99
C GLU A 72 13.60 -2.76 -1.77
N LEU A 73 13.23 -2.64 -3.04
CA LEU A 73 13.62 -1.48 -3.85
C LEU A 73 12.92 -0.19 -3.38
N ILE A 74 11.66 -0.29 -2.96
CA ILE A 74 10.90 0.86 -2.44
C ILE A 74 11.44 1.32 -1.08
N LEU A 75 11.89 0.36 -0.25
CA LEU A 75 12.40 0.61 1.09
C LEU A 75 13.91 0.88 1.13
N ALA A 76 14.62 0.69 0.01
CA ALA A 76 16.04 0.97 -0.10
C ALA A 76 16.30 2.46 0.16
N THR A 77 17.07 2.73 1.21
CA THR A 77 17.47 4.09 1.63
C THR A 77 18.95 4.29 1.41
#